data_AF-A0A7J8A993-F1
#
_entry.id   AF-A0A7J8A993-F1
#
_cell.length_a   1.000
_cell.length_b   1.000
_cell.length_c   1.000
_cell.angle_alpha   90.00
_cell.angle_beta   90.00
_cell.angle_gamma   90.00
#
_symmetry.space_group_name_H-M   'P 1'
#
loop_
_entity.id
_entity.type
_entity.pdbx_description
1 polymer ?
#
loop_
_entity_poly.entity_id
_entity_poly.type
_entity_poly.pdbx_seq_one_letter_code
_entity_poly.pdbx_strand_id
1 'polypeptide(L)'
;MAATSVVSVRLVAAERNQWQRFPSLLPPLRRWAWKQRTMKYATTTGCSITKVLIANRGEIACRVMRTAKKMGIQSVAVYSEADRNSMHVDMADEAHFIGPAPSQQSYLSMEKIMQVAKISAAQAIHPGYGFLSENMEFAELCKQEGIIFIGPPSSAIRDMGIKSTSKSIMAAAGVPVVEGYHGEDQTDQCLREHAGRIGYPVMIKAVRGGGGKSNLPFILGYEDR
;
A
#
# COMPACT_ATOMS: atom_id res chain seq x y z
N MET A 1 -30.66 8.45 15.47
CA MET A 1 -29.95 7.37 16.18
C MET A 1 -28.57 7.26 15.56
N ALA A 2 -27.52 7.51 16.34
CA ALA A 2 -26.14 7.53 15.85
C ALA A 2 -25.69 6.10 15.52
N ALA A 3 -25.17 5.90 14.31
CA ALA A 3 -24.57 4.64 13.90
C ALA A 3 -23.19 4.50 14.55
N THR A 4 -23.10 3.66 15.58
CA THR A 4 -21.85 3.27 16.22
C THR A 4 -21.07 2.41 15.24
N SER A 5 -20.03 2.96 14.59
CA SER A 5 -19.11 2.13 13.79
C SER A 5 -18.25 1.32 14.76
N VAL A 6 -18.54 0.03 14.90
CA VAL A 6 -17.72 -0.89 15.69
C VAL A 6 -16.38 -1.05 14.97
N VAL A 7 -15.32 -0.50 15.55
CA VAL A 7 -13.94 -0.71 15.09
C VAL A 7 -13.52 -2.08 15.62
N SER A 8 -13.46 -3.10 14.75
CA SER A 8 -12.96 -4.42 15.13
C SER A 8 -11.44 -4.43 15.24
N VAL A 9 -10.94 -5.11 16.26
CA VAL A 9 -9.58 -5.00 16.77
C VAL A 9 -8.96 -6.41 16.93
N ARG A 10 -7.63 -6.54 16.93
CA ARG A 10 -6.94 -7.84 16.99
C ARG A 10 -5.70 -7.82 17.85
N LEU A 11 -5.52 -8.84 18.68
CA LEU A 11 -4.33 -9.04 19.50
C LEU A 11 -3.24 -9.76 18.70
N VAL A 12 -2.00 -9.30 18.83
CA VAL A 12 -0.80 -9.93 18.26
C VAL A 12 0.28 -9.94 19.34
N ALA A 13 0.99 -11.05 19.51
CA ALA A 13 2.13 -11.12 20.41
C ALA A 13 3.18 -10.05 20.05
N ALA A 14 3.75 -9.37 21.03
CA ALA A 14 4.89 -8.47 20.79
C ALA A 14 6.19 -9.22 21.12
N GLU A 15 6.99 -9.51 20.09
CA GLU A 15 8.29 -10.15 20.26
C GLU A 15 9.26 -9.21 21.00
N ARG A 16 9.70 -9.63 22.19
CA ARG A 16 10.87 -9.06 22.87
C ARG A 16 12.13 -9.58 22.17
N ASN A 17 12.88 -8.67 21.54
CA ASN A 17 14.29 -8.78 21.15
C ASN A 17 14.95 -10.16 21.39
N GLN A 18 14.90 -11.04 20.39
CA GLN A 18 15.86 -12.13 20.24
C GLN A 18 16.74 -11.91 19.00
N TRP A 19 17.47 -10.79 18.99
CA TRP A 19 18.71 -10.73 18.24
C TRP A 19 19.79 -11.37 19.13
N GLN A 20 19.91 -12.70 19.06
CA GLN A 20 21.12 -13.34 19.57
C GLN A 20 22.32 -12.74 18.81
N ARG A 21 23.30 -12.25 19.58
CA ARG A 21 24.55 -11.68 19.05
C ARG A 21 25.21 -12.67 18.10
N PHE A 22 25.11 -12.42 16.80
CA PHE A 22 25.99 -13.06 15.82
C PHE A 22 27.44 -12.61 16.08
N PRO A 23 28.42 -13.53 16.14
CA PRO A 23 29.83 -13.14 16.20
C PRO A 23 30.18 -12.27 14.99
N SER A 24 30.89 -11.18 15.24
CA SER A 24 31.37 -10.22 14.24
C SER A 24 32.33 -10.87 13.25
N LEU A 25 31.77 -11.44 12.17
CA LEU A 25 32.50 -11.72 10.94
C LEU A 25 31.92 -10.81 9.87
N LEU A 26 32.39 -9.56 9.84
CA LEU A 26 32.15 -8.67 8.72
C LEU A 26 32.91 -9.25 7.51
N PRO A 27 32.23 -9.70 6.44
CA PRO A 27 32.93 -10.03 5.21
C PRO A 27 33.50 -8.74 4.60
N PRO A 28 34.60 -8.81 3.83
CA PRO A 28 35.22 -7.62 3.24
C PRO A 28 34.23 -6.91 2.30
N LEU A 29 34.33 -5.57 2.26
CA LEU A 29 33.52 -4.70 1.41
C LEU A 29 33.65 -5.10 -0.07
N ARG A 30 32.69 -5.88 -0.55
CA ARG A 30 32.51 -6.15 -1.98
C ARG A 30 32.08 -4.84 -2.64
N ARG A 31 32.97 -4.21 -3.42
CA ARG A 31 32.60 -3.14 -4.35
C ARG A 31 31.63 -3.74 -5.37
N TRP A 32 30.35 -3.40 -5.24
CA TRP A 32 29.34 -3.71 -6.26
C TRP A 32 29.61 -2.79 -7.46
N ALA A 33 30.30 -3.32 -8.48
CA ALA A 33 30.34 -2.69 -9.78
C ALA A 33 28.98 -2.89 -10.45
N TRP A 34 28.11 -1.88 -10.39
CA TRP A 34 26.85 -1.87 -11.11
C TRP A 34 27.16 -1.71 -12.61
N LYS A 35 27.39 -2.82 -13.31
CA LYS A 35 27.30 -2.82 -14.78
C LYS A 35 25.86 -2.49 -15.14
N GLN A 36 25.65 -1.39 -15.87
CA GLN A 36 24.35 -1.08 -16.45
C GLN A 36 23.97 -2.18 -17.43
N ARG A 37 23.22 -3.17 -16.93
CA ARG A 37 22.54 -4.16 -17.76
C ARG A 37 21.35 -3.45 -18.37
N THR A 38 21.36 -3.27 -19.69
CA THR A 38 20.17 -2.98 -20.48
C THR A 38 19.21 -4.16 -20.33
N MET A 39 18.29 -4.04 -19.39
CA MET A 39 17.26 -5.04 -19.15
C MET A 39 16.20 -4.88 -20.23
N LYS A 40 16.15 -5.82 -21.19
CA LYS A 40 15.03 -5.91 -22.15
C LYS A 40 13.84 -6.51 -21.40
N TYR A 41 12.87 -5.68 -21.04
CA TYR A 41 11.60 -6.16 -20.50
C TYR A 41 10.78 -6.74 -21.64
N ALA A 42 10.71 -8.07 -21.74
CA ALA A 42 9.76 -8.76 -22.61
C ALA A 42 8.43 -8.87 -21.86
N THR A 43 7.39 -8.21 -22.34
CA THR A 43 6.03 -8.33 -21.81
C THR A 43 5.38 -9.61 -22.31
N THR A 44 4.85 -10.41 -21.39
CA THR A 44 4.14 -11.68 -21.70
C THR A 44 2.73 -11.45 -22.28
N THR A 45 2.29 -10.20 -22.40
CA THR A 45 1.04 -9.81 -23.09
C THR A 45 1.28 -8.57 -23.93
N GLY A 46 0.92 -8.63 -25.21
CA GLY A 46 1.34 -7.72 -26.28
C GLY A 46 0.77 -6.30 -26.27
N CYS A 47 0.54 -5.67 -25.11
CA CYS A 47 0.22 -4.23 -25.05
C CYS A 47 1.44 -3.46 -24.55
N SER A 48 2.10 -2.73 -25.46
CA SER A 48 3.17 -1.81 -25.08
C SER A 48 2.56 -0.60 -24.38
N ILE A 49 2.90 -0.39 -23.11
CA ILE A 49 2.56 0.85 -22.40
C ILE A 49 3.42 1.97 -22.98
N THR A 50 2.80 2.90 -23.70
CA THR A 50 3.42 4.10 -24.25
C THR A 50 3.04 5.36 -23.46
N LYS A 51 1.91 5.33 -22.73
CA LYS A 51 1.48 6.42 -21.84
C LYS A 51 0.94 5.90 -20.51
N VAL A 52 1.44 6.48 -19.41
CA VAL A 52 1.06 6.14 -18.04
C VAL A 52 0.56 7.37 -17.28
N LEU A 53 -0.57 7.23 -16.60
CA LEU A 53 -1.05 8.20 -15.62
C LEU A 53 -0.53 7.86 -14.23
N ILE A 54 -0.02 8.84 -13.52
CA ILE A 54 0.45 8.66 -12.14
C ILE A 54 -0.61 9.21 -11.20
N ALA A 55 -1.39 8.34 -10.58
CA ALA A 55 -2.47 8.69 -9.64
C ALA A 55 -1.90 8.97 -8.23
N ASN A 56 -0.91 9.86 -8.15
CA ASN A 56 -0.25 10.25 -6.92
C ASN A 56 0.40 11.65 -7.07
N ARG A 57 1.06 12.14 -6.01
CA ARG A 57 1.69 13.48 -5.95
C ARG A 57 3.07 13.44 -5.33
N GLY A 58 3.80 14.55 -5.46
CA GLY A 58 5.07 14.76 -4.75
C GLY A 58 6.17 13.78 -5.21
N GLU A 59 7.01 13.34 -4.27
CA GLU A 59 8.24 12.61 -4.61
C GLU A 59 7.97 11.32 -5.39
N ILE A 60 6.94 10.56 -5.01
CA ILE A 60 6.64 9.26 -5.63
C ILE A 60 6.17 9.44 -7.07
N ALA A 61 5.39 10.49 -7.34
CA ALA A 61 5.04 10.84 -8.71
C ALA A 61 6.30 11.16 -9.52
N CYS A 62 7.21 11.95 -8.94
CA CYS A 62 8.48 12.26 -9.58
C CYS A 62 9.36 11.02 -9.80
N ARG A 63 9.36 10.07 -8.87
CA ARG A 63 10.14 8.82 -8.95
C ARG A 63 9.64 7.92 -10.07
N VAL A 64 8.32 7.80 -10.24
CA VAL A 64 7.68 6.99 -11.30
C VAL A 64 7.93 7.63 -12.66
N MET A 65 7.67 8.93 -12.81
CA MET A 65 7.88 9.66 -14.07
C MET A 65 9.34 9.62 -14.53
N ARG A 66 10.31 9.71 -13.62
CA ARG A 66 11.74 9.51 -13.96
C ARG A 66 12.04 8.14 -14.56
N THR A 67 11.29 7.11 -14.19
CA THR A 67 11.42 5.77 -14.77
C THR A 67 10.72 5.69 -16.13
N ALA A 68 9.50 6.21 -16.21
CA ALA A 68 8.74 6.29 -17.47
C ALA A 68 9.55 6.99 -18.56
N LYS A 69 10.15 8.16 -18.24
CA LYS A 69 11.03 8.91 -19.14
C LYS A 69 12.24 8.11 -19.62
N LYS A 70 12.89 7.35 -18.74
CA LYS A 70 14.01 6.45 -19.12
C LYS A 70 13.58 5.31 -20.03
N MET A 71 12.32 4.91 -19.96
CA MET A 71 11.71 3.86 -20.78
C MET A 71 11.08 4.41 -22.08
N GLY A 72 11.09 5.73 -22.30
CA GLY A 72 10.42 6.36 -23.44
C GLY A 72 8.89 6.36 -23.34
N ILE A 73 8.35 6.21 -22.13
CA ILE A 73 6.90 6.20 -21.84
C ILE A 73 6.48 7.62 -21.44
N GLN A 74 5.44 8.14 -22.08
CA GLN A 74 4.83 9.43 -21.75
C GLN A 74 4.13 9.37 -20.40
N SER A 75 4.17 10.47 -19.66
CA SER A 75 3.67 10.56 -18.30
C SER A 75 2.60 11.63 -18.15
N VAL A 76 1.49 11.25 -17.49
CA VAL A 76 0.38 12.13 -17.16
C VAL A 76 0.35 12.33 -15.65
N ALA A 77 0.51 13.57 -15.19
CA ALA A 77 0.30 13.97 -13.81
C ALA A 77 -1.17 14.31 -13.54
N VAL A 78 -1.61 14.06 -12.33
CA VAL A 78 -2.80 14.69 -11.75
C VAL A 78 -2.39 15.61 -10.61
N TYR A 79 -3.13 16.69 -10.41
CA TYR A 79 -2.84 17.63 -9.32
C TYR A 79 -4.10 18.26 -8.72
N SER A 80 -4.05 18.50 -7.40
CA SER A 80 -5.04 19.31 -6.70
C SER A 80 -4.66 20.80 -6.74
N GLU A 81 -5.56 21.67 -6.30
CA GLU A 81 -5.30 23.11 -6.23
C GLU A 81 -4.02 23.45 -5.45
N ALA A 82 -3.80 22.77 -4.32
CA ALA A 82 -2.62 22.95 -3.49
C ALA A 82 -1.31 22.52 -4.18
N ASP A 83 -1.41 21.67 -5.21
CA ASP A 83 -0.27 21.09 -5.90
C ASP A 83 0.02 21.74 -7.26
N ARG A 84 -0.68 22.82 -7.61
CA ARG A 84 -0.57 23.49 -8.92
C ARG A 84 0.87 23.79 -9.35
N ASN A 85 1.72 24.18 -8.40
CA ASN A 85 3.13 24.54 -8.62
C ASN A 85 4.09 23.47 -8.07
N SER A 86 3.62 22.22 -7.95
CA SER A 86 4.46 21.12 -7.45
C SER A 86 5.37 20.57 -8.54
N MET A 87 6.56 20.14 -8.15
CA MET A 87 7.57 19.59 -9.08
C MET A 87 7.05 18.45 -9.97
N HIS A 88 6.14 17.61 -9.48
CA HIS A 88 5.60 16.50 -10.30
C HIS A 88 4.69 16.98 -11.43
N VAL A 89 4.10 18.17 -11.29
CA VAL A 89 3.29 18.82 -12.34
C VAL A 89 4.22 19.32 -13.44
N ASP A 90 5.27 20.06 -13.07
CA ASP A 90 6.24 20.63 -14.01
C ASP A 90 7.04 19.56 -14.78
N MET A 91 7.21 18.37 -14.19
CA MET A 91 8.05 17.31 -14.76
C MET A 91 7.29 16.37 -15.71
N ALA A 92 5.96 16.34 -15.63
CA ALA A 92 5.14 15.46 -16.46
C ALA A 92 5.02 15.99 -17.90
N ASP A 93 4.77 15.08 -18.85
CA ASP A 93 4.53 15.48 -20.25
C ASP A 93 3.15 16.13 -20.41
N GLU A 94 2.20 15.76 -19.56
CA GLU A 94 0.83 16.24 -19.53
C GLU A 94 0.35 16.31 -18.06
N ALA A 95 -0.41 17.33 -17.67
CA ALA A 95 -0.89 17.47 -16.29
C ALA A 95 -2.34 17.95 -16.20
N HIS A 96 -3.14 17.30 -15.37
CA HIS A 96 -4.59 17.57 -15.25
C HIS A 96 -5.00 17.94 -13.82
N PHE A 97 -5.83 18.97 -13.73
CA PHE A 97 -6.43 19.39 -12.47
C PHE A 97 -7.56 18.44 -12.06
N ILE A 98 -7.51 17.93 -10.83
CA ILE A 98 -8.50 16.98 -10.29
C ILE A 98 -9.28 17.53 -9.09
N GLY A 99 -9.24 18.84 -8.85
CA GLY A 99 -10.08 19.49 -7.85
C GLY A 99 -9.33 20.12 -6.67
N PRO A 100 -10.06 20.48 -5.61
CA PRO A 100 -9.53 21.31 -4.52
C PRO A 100 -8.52 20.55 -3.65
N ALA A 101 -7.84 21.29 -2.77
CA ALA A 101 -6.78 20.77 -1.90
C ALA A 101 -7.12 19.50 -1.08
N PRO A 102 -8.35 19.31 -0.53
CA PRO A 102 -8.67 18.11 0.24
C PRO A 102 -8.56 16.84 -0.60
N SER A 103 -7.76 15.87 -0.14
CA SER A 103 -7.51 14.63 -0.89
C SER A 103 -8.77 13.83 -1.18
N GLN A 104 -9.77 13.87 -0.29
CA GLN A 104 -11.08 13.23 -0.49
C GLN A 104 -11.83 13.76 -1.71
N GLN A 105 -11.58 15.02 -2.08
CA GLN A 105 -12.21 15.68 -3.21
C GLN A 105 -11.29 15.71 -4.44
N SER A 106 -10.07 15.17 -4.35
CA SER A 106 -9.07 15.15 -5.42
C SER A 106 -8.48 13.74 -5.59
N TYR A 107 -7.34 13.44 -4.97
CA TYR A 107 -6.58 12.20 -5.19
C TYR A 107 -7.30 10.90 -4.81
N LEU A 108 -8.33 10.96 -3.96
CA LEU A 108 -9.16 9.80 -3.58
C LEU A 108 -10.43 9.68 -4.43
N SER A 109 -10.67 10.61 -5.37
CA SER A 109 -11.80 10.54 -6.28
C SER A 109 -11.47 9.64 -7.48
N MET A 110 -11.88 8.37 -7.40
CA MET A 110 -11.69 7.39 -8.49
C MET A 110 -12.27 7.88 -9.82
N GLU A 111 -13.43 8.54 -9.78
CA GLU A 111 -14.11 9.11 -10.95
C GLU A 111 -13.21 10.11 -11.69
N LYS A 112 -12.63 11.08 -10.97
CA LYS A 112 -11.77 12.09 -11.58
C LYS A 112 -10.49 11.50 -12.15
N ILE A 113 -9.88 10.55 -11.44
CA ILE A 113 -8.69 9.86 -11.93
C ILE A 113 -9.00 9.09 -13.21
N MET A 114 -10.14 8.39 -13.24
CA MET A 114 -10.60 7.64 -14.41
C MET A 114 -10.92 8.56 -15.60
N GLN A 115 -11.57 9.70 -15.34
CA GLN A 115 -11.84 10.71 -16.36
C GLN A 115 -10.54 11.22 -17.00
N VAL A 116 -9.53 11.56 -16.20
CA VAL A 116 -8.22 11.98 -16.73
C VAL A 116 -7.55 10.86 -17.52
N ALA A 117 -7.61 9.62 -17.04
CA ALA A 117 -7.01 8.48 -17.75
C ALA A 117 -7.63 8.30 -19.14
N LYS A 118 -8.95 8.46 -19.25
CA LYS A 118 -9.69 8.42 -20.52
C LYS A 118 -9.33 9.59 -21.45
N ILE A 119 -9.36 10.84 -20.94
CA ILE A 119 -9.09 12.04 -21.74
C ILE A 119 -7.65 12.07 -22.25
N SER A 120 -6.69 11.69 -21.40
CA SER A 120 -5.27 11.63 -21.77
C SER A 120 -4.90 10.40 -22.60
N ALA A 121 -5.85 9.46 -22.78
CA ALA A 121 -5.64 8.15 -23.40
C ALA A 121 -4.49 7.36 -22.75
N ALA A 122 -4.35 7.45 -21.43
CA ALA A 122 -3.38 6.66 -20.68
C ALA A 122 -3.79 5.19 -20.67
N GLN A 123 -2.87 4.30 -21.06
CA GLN A 123 -3.11 2.86 -21.11
C GLN A 123 -2.93 2.19 -19.75
N ALA A 124 -2.20 2.86 -18.85
CA ALA A 124 -1.88 2.34 -17.54
C ALA A 124 -1.96 3.44 -16.47
N ILE A 125 -2.29 3.04 -15.24
CA ILE A 125 -2.29 3.90 -14.05
C ILE A 125 -1.29 3.33 -13.05
N HIS A 126 -0.33 4.15 -12.64
CA HIS A 126 0.55 3.87 -11.52
C HIS A 126 0.03 4.58 -10.26
N PRO A 127 -0.44 3.86 -9.23
CA PRO A 127 -1.06 4.50 -8.07
C PRO A 127 -0.04 4.97 -7.02
N GLY A 128 1.23 4.58 -7.13
CA GLY A 128 2.27 4.95 -6.16
C GLY A 128 2.03 4.26 -4.82
N TYR A 129 2.11 5.01 -3.72
CA TYR A 129 1.75 4.54 -2.37
C TYR A 129 0.73 5.47 -1.72
N GLY A 130 -0.04 4.97 -0.75
CA GLY A 130 -1.17 5.72 -0.18
C GLY A 130 -2.28 5.96 -1.21
N PHE A 131 -3.19 6.88 -0.91
CA PHE A 131 -4.37 7.17 -1.74
C PHE A 131 -5.10 5.90 -2.23
N LEU A 132 -5.15 5.68 -3.54
CA LEU A 132 -5.84 4.57 -4.18
C LEU A 132 -4.95 3.34 -4.44
N SER A 133 -3.69 3.33 -3.98
CA SER A 133 -2.74 2.22 -4.23
C SER A 133 -3.15 0.88 -3.61
N GLU A 134 -3.89 0.91 -2.50
CA GLU A 134 -4.41 -0.27 -1.81
C GLU A 134 -5.95 -0.35 -1.91
N ASN A 135 -6.55 0.39 -2.85
CA ASN A 135 -8.00 0.41 -3.04
C ASN A 135 -8.41 -0.68 -4.03
N MET A 136 -9.13 -1.70 -3.54
CA MET A 136 -9.59 -2.84 -4.33
C MET A 136 -10.54 -2.39 -5.45
N GLU A 137 -11.48 -1.52 -5.11
CA GLU A 137 -12.51 -1.03 -6.03
C GLU A 137 -11.90 -0.28 -7.21
N PHE A 138 -10.84 0.50 -6.96
CA PHE A 138 -10.12 1.24 -7.99
C PHE A 138 -9.36 0.31 -8.94
N ALA A 139 -8.69 -0.71 -8.42
CA ALA A 139 -8.00 -1.70 -9.25
C ALA A 139 -8.99 -2.48 -10.14
N GLU A 140 -10.16 -2.84 -9.60
CA GLU A 140 -11.22 -3.50 -10.37
C GLU A 140 -11.80 -2.55 -11.43
N LEU A 141 -12.03 -1.28 -11.08
CA LEU A 141 -12.50 -0.27 -12.03
C LEU A 141 -11.51 -0.08 -13.19
N CYS A 142 -10.20 -0.03 -12.92
CA CYS A 142 -9.18 0.03 -13.98
C CYS A 142 -9.33 -1.15 -14.95
N LYS A 143 -9.48 -2.37 -14.42
CA LYS A 143 -9.68 -3.58 -15.23
C LYS A 143 -10.95 -3.53 -16.07
N GLN A 144 -12.07 -3.07 -15.48
CA GLN A 144 -13.36 -2.92 -16.19
C GLN A 144 -13.27 -1.92 -17.34
N GLU A 145 -12.49 -0.86 -17.16
CA GLU A 145 -12.28 0.21 -18.14
C GLU A 145 -11.16 -0.10 -19.15
N GLY A 146 -10.57 -1.30 -19.09
CA GLY A 146 -9.48 -1.71 -19.98
C GLY A 146 -8.15 -0.98 -19.74
N ILE A 147 -7.97 -0.37 -18.57
CA ILE A 147 -6.77 0.35 -18.16
C ILE A 147 -5.90 -0.55 -17.28
N ILE A 148 -4.61 -0.63 -17.58
CA ILE A 148 -3.66 -1.44 -16.82
C ILE A 148 -3.41 -0.79 -15.46
N PHE A 149 -3.87 -1.42 -14.39
CA PHE A 149 -3.45 -1.06 -13.04
C PHE A 149 -2.03 -1.57 -12.77
N ILE A 150 -1.06 -0.68 -12.60
CA ILE A 150 0.33 -1.05 -12.30
C ILE A 150 0.42 -1.39 -10.80
N GLY A 151 0.06 -2.62 -10.49
CA GLY A 151 0.03 -3.16 -9.14
C GLY A 151 -0.48 -4.61 -9.12
N PRO A 152 -0.70 -5.19 -7.94
CA PRO A 152 -1.31 -6.51 -7.83
C PRO A 152 -2.79 -6.50 -8.28
N PRO A 153 -3.36 -7.66 -8.63
CA PRO A 153 -4.79 -7.76 -8.95
C PRO A 153 -5.68 -7.40 -7.74
N SER A 154 -6.92 -6.98 -8.01
CA SER A 154 -7.92 -6.59 -6.99
C SER A 154 -8.12 -7.65 -5.90
N SER A 155 -8.13 -8.94 -6.28
CA SER A 155 -8.19 -10.06 -5.34
C SER A 155 -7.01 -10.07 -4.37
N ALA A 156 -5.79 -9.89 -4.86
CA ALA A 156 -4.60 -9.84 -4.02
C ALA A 156 -4.60 -8.60 -3.11
N ILE A 157 -5.07 -7.45 -3.58
CA ILE A 157 -5.22 -6.25 -2.74
C ILE A 157 -6.19 -6.53 -1.59
N ARG A 158 -7.35 -7.13 -1.87
CA ARG A 158 -8.35 -7.49 -0.85
C ARG A 158 -7.80 -8.48 0.17
N ASP A 159 -7.22 -9.56 -0.33
CA ASP A 159 -6.80 -10.70 0.50
C ASP A 159 -5.60 -10.31 1.38
N MET A 160 -4.72 -9.44 0.88
CA MET A 160 -3.57 -8.94 1.63
C MET A 160 -3.89 -7.72 2.52
N GLY A 161 -4.93 -6.95 2.20
CA GLY A 161 -5.35 -5.78 2.98
C GLY A 161 -5.99 -6.11 4.33
N ILE A 162 -6.55 -7.32 4.47
CA ILE A 162 -7.14 -7.80 5.73
C ILE A 162 -6.10 -8.61 6.51
N LYS A 163 -5.71 -8.12 7.70
CA LYS A 163 -4.60 -8.71 8.49
C LYS A 163 -4.80 -10.19 8.86
N SER A 164 -6.04 -10.67 9.06
CA SER A 164 -6.27 -12.11 9.32
C SER A 164 -6.11 -12.92 8.06
N THR A 165 -6.77 -12.47 6.99
CA THR A 165 -6.80 -13.18 5.72
C THR A 165 -5.37 -13.32 5.20
N SER A 166 -4.59 -12.24 5.26
CA SER A 166 -3.18 -12.28 4.89
C SER A 166 -2.37 -13.23 5.77
N LYS A 167 -2.54 -13.23 7.09
CA LYS A 167 -1.88 -14.20 7.98
C LYS A 167 -2.28 -15.64 7.69
N SER A 168 -3.56 -15.92 7.45
CA SER A 168 -4.04 -17.26 7.11
C SER A 168 -3.45 -17.74 5.79
N ILE A 169 -3.38 -16.88 4.78
CA ILE A 169 -2.73 -17.18 3.48
C ILE A 169 -1.23 -17.45 3.68
N MET A 170 -0.55 -16.62 4.46
CA MET A 170 0.89 -16.78 4.73
C MET A 170 1.18 -18.07 5.51
N ALA A 171 0.37 -18.38 6.54
CA ALA A 171 0.49 -19.63 7.31
C ALA A 171 0.24 -20.86 6.43
N ALA A 172 -0.79 -20.83 5.58
CA ALA A 172 -1.07 -21.90 4.62
C ALA A 172 0.07 -22.09 3.59
N ALA A 173 0.79 -21.01 3.28
CA ALA A 173 2.00 -21.04 2.44
C ALA A 173 3.27 -21.48 3.19
N GLY A 174 3.18 -21.84 4.48
CA GLY A 174 4.33 -22.26 5.30
C GLY A 174 5.22 -21.11 5.78
N VAL A 175 4.77 -19.85 5.67
CA VAL A 175 5.48 -18.68 6.18
C VAL A 175 5.22 -18.56 7.69
N PRO A 176 6.27 -18.48 8.54
CA PRO A 176 6.09 -18.24 9.96
C PRO A 176 5.31 -16.95 10.23
N VAL A 177 4.23 -17.03 11.01
CA VAL A 177 3.40 -15.88 11.39
C VAL A 177 3.38 -15.71 12.90
N VAL A 178 3.40 -14.46 13.37
CA VAL A 178 3.25 -14.16 14.79
C VAL A 178 1.84 -14.53 15.26
N GLU A 179 1.78 -15.33 16.32
CA GLU A 179 0.54 -15.77 16.95
C GLU A 179 -0.31 -14.57 17.41
N GLY A 180 -1.62 -14.72 17.29
CA GLY A 180 -2.56 -13.66 17.60
C GLY A 180 -3.99 -14.15 17.55
N TYR A 181 -4.88 -13.42 18.23
CA TYR A 181 -6.31 -13.70 18.21
C TYR A 181 -7.00 -12.90 17.10
N HIS A 182 -7.80 -13.61 16.30
CA HIS A 182 -8.39 -13.10 15.06
C HIS A 182 -9.89 -13.36 14.93
N GLY A 183 -10.54 -13.87 16.00
CA GLY A 183 -11.98 -14.16 16.02
C GLY A 183 -12.86 -12.91 16.08
N GLU A 184 -14.16 -13.12 15.89
CA GLU A 184 -15.19 -12.08 15.82
C GLU A 184 -15.64 -11.60 17.22
N ASP A 185 -15.43 -12.40 18.28
CA ASP A 185 -15.70 -11.96 19.65
C ASP A 185 -14.63 -10.96 20.09
N GLN A 186 -15.06 -9.71 20.27
CA GLN A 186 -14.22 -8.56 20.59
C GLN A 186 -14.43 -8.08 22.02
N THR A 187 -15.07 -8.89 22.87
CA THR A 187 -15.31 -8.53 24.28
C THR A 187 -14.00 -8.47 25.06
N ASP A 188 -13.91 -7.53 26.01
CA ASP A 188 -12.74 -7.37 26.88
C ASP A 188 -12.37 -8.66 27.62
N GLN A 189 -13.36 -9.51 27.92
CA GLN A 189 -13.12 -10.81 28.56
C GLN A 189 -12.39 -11.76 27.60
N CYS A 190 -12.93 -11.97 26.39
CA CYS A 190 -12.33 -12.83 25.38
C CYS A 190 -10.91 -12.37 25.02
N LEU A 191 -10.73 -11.07 24.81
CA LEU A 191 -9.43 -10.46 24.50
C LEU A 191 -8.42 -10.67 25.63
N ARG A 192 -8.83 -10.55 26.91
CA ARG A 192 -7.96 -10.83 28.06
C ARG A 192 -7.55 -12.29 28.17
N GLU A 193 -8.48 -13.22 27.97
CA GLU A 193 -8.18 -14.66 28.00
C GLU A 193 -7.16 -15.04 26.92
N HIS A 194 -7.32 -14.49 25.71
CA HIS A 194 -6.36 -14.70 24.63
C HIS A 194 -5.01 -14.02 24.87
N ALA A 195 -4.99 -12.81 25.45
CA ALA A 195 -3.74 -12.15 25.84
C ALA A 195 -2.96 -12.97 26.88
N GLY A 196 -3.65 -13.54 27.88
CA GLY A 196 -3.05 -14.42 28.88
C GLY A 196 -2.48 -15.71 28.28
N ARG A 197 -3.15 -16.29 27.28
CA ARG A 197 -2.67 -17.48 26.55
C ARG A 197 -1.43 -17.20 25.69
N ILE A 198 -1.42 -16.07 24.99
CA ILE A 198 -0.30 -15.65 24.13
C ILE A 198 0.92 -15.22 24.98
N GLY A 199 0.66 -14.60 26.14
CA GLY A 199 1.68 -14.02 27.00
C GLY A 199 1.96 -12.56 26.67
N TYR A 200 2.19 -11.76 27.72
CA TYR A 200 2.50 -10.34 27.59
C TYR A 200 3.98 -10.08 27.25
N PRO A 201 4.31 -8.99 26.54
CA PRO A 201 3.41 -7.95 26.05
C PRO A 201 2.63 -8.33 24.77
N VAL A 202 1.45 -7.73 24.61
CA VAL A 202 0.61 -7.91 23.42
C VAL A 202 0.31 -6.55 22.77
N MET A 203 0.13 -6.56 21.45
CA MET A 203 -0.23 -5.38 20.66
C MET A 203 -1.63 -5.53 20.09
N ILE A 204 -2.38 -4.45 20.23
CA ILE A 204 -3.70 -4.32 19.64
C ILE A 204 -3.58 -3.69 18.24
N LYS A 205 -4.16 -4.32 17.22
CA LYS A 205 -4.14 -3.86 15.82
C LYS A 205 -5.54 -3.84 15.23
N ALA A 206 -5.92 -2.76 14.55
CA ALA A 206 -7.19 -2.75 13.81
C ALA A 206 -7.18 -3.79 12.67
N VAL A 207 -8.34 -4.37 12.36
CA VAL A 207 -8.51 -5.39 11.30
C VAL A 207 -8.14 -4.85 9.92
N ARG A 208 -8.56 -3.60 9.62
CA ARG A 208 -8.27 -2.86 8.39
C ARG A 208 -7.50 -1.59 8.73
N GLY A 209 -6.26 -1.48 8.27
CA GLY A 209 -5.45 -0.27 8.49
C GLY A 209 -4.01 -0.43 8.04
N GLY A 210 -3.48 0.61 7.38
CA GLY A 210 -2.11 0.71 6.86
C GLY A 210 -1.39 1.96 7.37
N GLY A 211 -0.07 2.05 7.13
CA GLY A 211 0.72 3.26 7.40
C GLY A 211 0.98 3.60 8.87
N GLY A 212 0.94 2.62 9.79
CA GLY A 212 1.27 2.81 11.21
C GLY A 212 0.19 3.50 12.07
N LYS A 213 -0.84 4.10 11.46
CA LYS A 213 -1.95 4.79 12.14
C LYS A 213 -2.99 3.87 12.80
N SER A 214 -2.81 2.55 12.68
CA SER A 214 -3.77 1.53 13.19
C SER A 214 -3.20 0.64 14.29
N ASN A 215 -2.04 1.02 14.85
CA ASN A 215 -1.48 0.40 16.04
C ASN A 215 -2.12 1.07 17.26
N LEU A 216 -2.90 0.30 18.00
CA LEU A 216 -3.45 0.66 19.30
C LEU A 216 -2.41 0.32 20.39
N PRO A 217 -2.56 0.82 21.63
CA PRO A 217 -1.53 0.72 22.66
C PRO A 217 -0.98 -0.70 22.87
N PHE A 218 0.30 -0.77 23.26
CA PHE A 218 0.89 -1.98 23.82
C PHE A 218 0.28 -2.23 25.20
N ILE A 219 -0.14 -3.47 25.45
CA ILE A 219 -0.55 -3.90 26.78
C ILE A 219 0.63 -4.66 27.38
N LEU A 220 1.20 -4.12 28.46
CA LEU A 220 2.45 -4.62 29.06
C LEU A 220 2.18 -5.54 30.25
N GLY A 221 0.98 -5.50 30.82
CA GLY A 221 0.57 -6.39 31.91
C GLY A 221 -0.95 -6.38 32.15
N TYR A 222 -1.36 -7.17 33.15
CA TYR A 222 -2.77 -7.38 33.50
C TYR A 222 -3.47 -6.11 34.06
N GLU A 223 -2.70 -5.11 34.50
CA GLU A 223 -3.22 -3.89 35.17
C GLU A 223 -3.37 -2.67 34.25
N ASP A 224 -2.92 -2.76 32.98
CA ASP A 224 -3.06 -1.66 32.01
C ASP A 224 -4.49 -1.65 31.46
N ARG A 225 -5.35 -0.80 32.06
CA ARG A 225 -6.76 -0.57 31.71
C ARG A 225 -6.94 0.27 30.45
#